data_AF-A0A7X9L857-F1
#
_entry.id   AF-A0A7X9L857-F1
#
_cell.length_a   1.000
_cell.length_b   1.000
_cell.length_c   1.000
_cell.angle_alpha   90.00
_cell.angle_beta   90.00
_cell.angle_gamma   90.00
#
_symmetry.space_group_name_H-M   'P 1'
#
loop_
_entity.id
_entity.type
_entity.pdbx_description
1 polymer ?
#
loop_
_entity_poly.entity_id
_entity_poly.type
_entity_poly.pdbx_seq_one_letter_code
_entity_poly.pdbx_strand_id
1 'polypeptide(L)'
;SIPVAVEEAARIDGAGIFRTFWSIVLPMARPALMTIIILSFQGSWNELNHFIISTQSPALTTLTRGVASLASGQLSSGNQYPIKLAAATLMTIPVAVIFFIFQKRIMNTTGGAVKD
;
A
#
# COMPACT_ATOMS: atom_id res chain seq x y z
N SER A 1 -0.87 -13.90 -14.00
CA SER A 1 0.27 -14.82 -14.11
C SER A 1 1.09 -14.43 -15.32
N ILE A 2 2.42 -14.51 -15.24
CA ILE A 2 3.29 -14.27 -16.40
C ILE A 2 3.27 -15.56 -17.23
N PRO A 3 2.91 -15.52 -18.53
CA PRO A 3 2.86 -16.73 -19.36
C PRO A 3 4.26 -17.30 -19.57
N VAL A 4 4.40 -18.61 -19.39
CA VAL A 4 5.68 -19.33 -19.60
C VAL A 4 6.24 -19.08 -21.02
N ALA A 5 5.35 -18.96 -22.01
CA ALA A 5 5.70 -18.64 -23.39
C ALA A 5 6.49 -17.33 -23.56
N VAL A 6 6.29 -16.35 -22.67
CA VAL A 6 7.01 -15.06 -22.73
C VAL A 6 8.45 -15.21 -22.22
N GLU A 7 8.68 -16.08 -21.23
CA GLU A 7 10.04 -16.39 -20.75
C GLU A 7 10.80 -17.29 -21.74
N GLU A 8 10.10 -18.25 -22.37
CA GLU A 8 10.66 -19.11 -23.41
C GLU A 8 11.04 -18.31 -24.66
N ALA A 9 10.20 -17.39 -25.11
CA ALA A 9 10.52 -16.48 -26.22
C ALA A 9 11.75 -15.60 -25.90
N ALA A 10 11.84 -15.05 -24.68
CA ALA A 10 12.99 -14.26 -24.26
C ALA A 10 14.30 -15.07 -24.26
N ARG A 11 14.23 -16.36 -23.90
CA ARG A 11 15.38 -17.28 -23.99
C ARG A 11 15.78 -17.58 -25.43
N ILE A 12 14.81 -17.78 -26.32
CA ILE A 12 15.05 -17.98 -27.76
C ILE A 12 15.71 -16.74 -28.37
N ASP A 13 15.31 -15.54 -27.96
CA ASP A 13 15.90 -14.25 -28.36
C ASP A 13 17.28 -13.96 -27.70
N GLY A 14 17.83 -14.91 -26.95
CA GLY A 14 19.15 -14.78 -26.32
C GLY A 14 19.19 -13.81 -25.11
N ALA A 15 18.05 -13.41 -24.56
CA ALA A 15 18.02 -12.57 -23.38
C ALA A 15 18.47 -13.36 -22.14
N GLY A 16 19.53 -12.87 -21.47
CA GLY A 16 19.96 -13.42 -20.18
C GLY A 16 18.93 -13.20 -19.08
N ILE A 17 18.97 -14.05 -18.04
CA ILE A 17 17.98 -14.10 -16.94
C ILE A 17 17.72 -12.72 -16.31
N PHE A 18 18.77 -11.93 -16.04
CA PHE A 18 18.64 -10.58 -15.49
C PHE A 18 17.87 -9.63 -16.41
N ARG A 19 18.10 -9.70 -17.73
CA ARG A 19 17.41 -8.87 -18.72
C ARG A 19 15.95 -9.26 -18.83
N THR A 20 15.66 -10.56 -18.85
CA THR A 20 14.29 -11.11 -18.87
C THR A 20 13.51 -10.67 -17.64
N PHE A 21 14.11 -10.75 -16.45
CA PHE A 21 13.47 -10.31 -15.21
C PHE A 21 13.12 -8.82 -15.25
N TRP A 22 14.09 -7.95 -15.58
CA TRP A 22 13.89 -6.51 -15.46
C TRP A 22 13.10 -5.88 -16.60
N SER A 23 13.20 -6.45 -17.80
CA SER A 23 12.58 -5.88 -19.00
C SER A 23 11.22 -6.47 -19.33
N ILE A 24 10.91 -7.66 -18.82
CA ILE A 24 9.71 -8.42 -19.21
C ILE A 24 8.86 -8.78 -17.99
N VAL A 25 9.44 -9.54 -17.05
CA VAL A 25 8.72 -10.03 -15.86
C VAL A 25 8.27 -8.87 -14.97
N LEU A 26 9.18 -7.95 -14.62
CA LEU A 26 8.87 -6.85 -13.71
C LEU A 26 7.80 -5.89 -14.27
N PRO A 27 7.88 -5.42 -15.53
CA PRO A 27 6.82 -4.58 -16.10
C PRO A 27 5.45 -5.26 -16.12
N MET A 28 5.39 -6.57 -16.40
CA MET A 28 4.14 -7.35 -16.37
C MET A 28 3.61 -7.52 -14.95
N ALA A 29 4.49 -7.62 -13.96
CA ALA A 29 4.11 -7.71 -12.55
C ALA A 29 3.71 -6.35 -11.94
N ARG A 30 3.88 -5.22 -12.64
CA ARG A 30 3.58 -3.88 -12.11
C ARG A 30 2.20 -3.77 -11.46
N PRO A 31 1.08 -4.25 -12.05
CA PRO A 31 -0.24 -4.15 -11.41
C PRO A 31 -0.30 -4.87 -10.07
N ALA A 32 0.24 -6.09 -10.01
CA ALA A 32 0.28 -6.87 -8.77
C ALA A 32 1.18 -6.21 -7.71
N LEU A 33 2.33 -5.68 -8.12
CA LEU A 33 3.22 -4.94 -7.24
C LEU A 33 2.58 -3.68 -6.67
N MET A 34 1.78 -2.95 -7.45
CA MET A 34 1.03 -1.78 -6.95
C MET A 34 0.06 -2.20 -5.84
N THR A 35 -0.70 -3.28 -6.03
CA THR A 35 -1.61 -3.80 -5.00
C THR A 35 -0.86 -4.16 -3.72
N ILE A 36 0.27 -4.86 -3.84
CA ILE A 36 1.11 -5.22 -2.69
C ILE A 36 1.60 -3.95 -1.97
N ILE A 37 2.10 -2.96 -2.70
CA ILE A 37 2.57 -1.68 -2.12
C ILE A 37 1.45 -0.99 -1.34
N ILE A 38 0.24 -0.91 -1.89
CA ILE A 38 -0.90 -0.26 -1.23
C ILE A 38 -1.25 -1.01 0.06
N LEU A 39 -1.39 -2.34 -0.01
CA LEU A 39 -1.75 -3.16 1.15
C LEU A 39 -0.66 -3.14 2.23
N SER A 40 0.61 -3.23 1.84
CA SER A 40 1.75 -3.12 2.76
C SER A 40 1.81 -1.75 3.42
N PHE A 41 1.65 -0.66 2.65
CA PHE A 41 1.58 0.68 3.21
C PHE A 41 0.43 0.82 4.18
N GLN A 42 -0.78 0.38 3.80
CA GLN A 42 -1.96 0.44 4.67
C GLN A 42 -1.72 -0.33 5.97
N GLY A 43 -1.13 -1.51 5.91
CA GLY A 43 -0.77 -2.31 7.08
C GLY A 43 0.21 -1.57 7.99
N SER A 44 1.33 -1.09 7.44
CA SER A 44 2.34 -0.34 8.20
C SER A 44 1.80 0.98 8.77
N TRP A 45 0.92 1.67 8.05
CA TRP A 45 0.30 2.91 8.50
C TRP A 45 -0.65 2.70 9.68
N ASN A 46 -1.43 1.61 9.66
CA ASN A 46 -2.37 1.26 10.72
C ASN A 46 -1.74 0.41 11.84
N GLU A 47 -0.42 0.22 11.82
CA GLU A 47 0.27 -0.60 12.81
C GLU A 47 0.27 0.10 14.17
N LEU A 48 -0.51 -0.45 15.12
CA LEU A 48 -0.63 0.05 16.48
C LEU A 48 0.08 -0.87 17.48
N ASN A 49 -0.11 -2.18 17.33
CA ASN A 49 0.30 -3.18 18.29
C ASN A 49 1.82 -3.18 18.47
N HIS A 50 2.56 -3.12 17.35
CA HIS A 50 4.00 -3.05 17.39
C HIS A 50 4.49 -1.84 18.20
N PHE A 51 3.95 -0.65 17.95
CA PHE A 51 4.42 0.59 18.58
C PHE A 51 3.98 0.79 20.03
N ILE A 52 2.92 0.11 20.47
CA ILE A 52 2.57 0.06 21.89
C ILE A 52 3.64 -0.72 22.67
N ILE A 53 4.20 -1.77 22.06
CA ILE A 53 5.16 -2.67 22.72
C ILE A 53 6.60 -2.18 22.56
N SER A 54 6.96 -1.70 21.37
CA SER A 54 8.36 -1.45 21.01
C SER A 54 8.96 -0.16 21.56
N THR A 55 8.12 0.82 21.92
CA THR A 55 8.62 2.11 22.44
C THR A 55 7.64 2.76 23.41
N GLN A 56 8.18 3.42 24.43
CA GLN A 56 7.40 4.24 25.36
C GLN A 56 7.76 5.73 25.26
N SER A 57 8.70 6.09 24.37
CA SER A 57 9.13 7.48 24.21
C SER A 57 8.03 8.31 23.52
N PRO A 58 7.60 9.45 24.11
CA PRO A 58 6.64 10.34 23.47
C PRO A 58 7.10 10.84 22.10
N ALA A 59 8.41 11.00 21.90
CA ALA A 59 9.01 11.44 20.64
C ALA A 59 8.87 10.43 19.49
N LEU A 60 8.56 9.17 19.79
CA LEU A 60 8.38 8.09 18.81
C LEU A 60 6.90 7.67 18.70
N THR A 61 5.98 8.55 19.09
CA THR A 61 4.55 8.28 18.99
C THR A 61 4.09 8.43 17.55
N THR A 62 3.63 7.33 16.95
CA THR A 62 3.00 7.35 15.63
C THR A 62 1.61 7.99 15.71
N LEU A 63 1.13 8.53 14.58
CA LEU A 63 -0.22 9.09 14.50
C LEU A 63 -1.27 8.08 14.99
N THR A 64 -1.14 6.81 14.59
CA THR A 64 -2.04 5.70 14.94
C THR A 64 -2.11 5.48 16.44
N ARG A 65 -0.96 5.51 17.11
CA ARG A 65 -0.90 5.42 18.57
C ARG A 65 -1.46 6.65 19.26
N GLY A 66 -1.17 7.85 18.76
CA GLY A 66 -1.69 9.09 19.33
C GLY A 66 -3.22 9.20 19.23
N VAL A 67 -3.80 8.81 18.09
CA VAL A 67 -5.25 8.75 17.94
C VAL A 67 -5.87 7.67 18.83
N ALA A 68 -5.24 6.51 18.96
CA ALA A 68 -5.71 5.45 19.85
C ALA A 68 -5.70 5.90 21.33
N SER A 69 -4.68 6.63 21.78
CA SER A 69 -4.61 7.15 23.15
C SER A 69 -5.63 8.26 23.41
N LEU A 70 -5.89 9.13 22.42
CA LEU A 70 -6.97 10.11 22.49
C LEU A 70 -8.33 9.41 22.60
N ALA A 71 -8.56 8.40 21.74
CA ALA A 71 -9.80 7.65 21.68
C ALA A 71 -10.10 6.90 22.99
N SER A 72 -9.10 6.32 23.65
CA SER A 72 -9.25 5.59 24.91
C SER A 72 -9.24 6.49 26.16
N GLY A 73 -8.65 7.68 26.08
CA GLY A 73 -8.57 8.67 27.16
C GLY A 73 -9.66 9.74 27.12
N GLN A 74 -9.29 10.98 26.82
CA GLN A 74 -10.17 12.15 26.90
C GLN A 74 -11.43 12.07 26.02
N LEU A 75 -11.38 11.27 24.95
CA LEU A 75 -12.48 11.07 24.01
C LEU A 75 -13.41 9.89 24.38
N SER A 76 -13.04 9.07 25.36
CA SER A 76 -13.89 7.99 25.89
C SER A 76 -15.06 8.53 26.71
N SER A 77 -14.84 9.65 27.41
CA SER A 77 -15.82 10.26 28.31
C SER A 77 -16.58 11.38 27.59
N GLY A 78 -17.61 11.02 26.81
CA GLY A 78 -18.60 11.98 26.27
C GLY A 78 -18.77 11.99 24.75
N ASN A 79 -19.66 12.87 24.30
CA ASN A 79 -20.18 12.96 22.92
C ASN A 79 -19.25 13.73 21.96
N GLN A 80 -17.92 13.55 22.06
CA GLN A 80 -16.93 14.28 21.26
C GLN A 80 -16.76 13.71 19.84
N TYR A 81 -17.88 13.47 19.15
CA TYR A 81 -17.93 12.99 17.77
C TYR A 81 -17.14 13.85 16.77
N PRO A 82 -17.12 15.20 16.87
CA PRO A 82 -16.35 16.01 15.91
C PRO A 82 -14.86 15.65 15.89
N ILE A 83 -14.26 15.38 17.06
CA ILE A 83 -12.84 15.04 17.16
C ILE A 83 -12.60 13.60 16.68
N LYS A 84 -13.51 12.66 16.98
CA LYS A 84 -13.45 11.28 16.47
C LYS A 84 -13.47 11.24 14.94
N LEU A 85 -14.37 12.00 14.33
CA LEU A 85 -14.49 12.08 12.87
C LEU A 85 -13.31 12.81 12.23
N ALA A 86 -12.78 13.88 12.87
CA ALA A 86 -11.57 14.54 12.41
C ALA A 86 -10.36 13.60 12.42
N ALA A 87 -10.18 12.82 13.49
CA ALA A 87 -9.11 11.82 13.59
C ALA A 87 -9.26 10.70 12.55
N ALA A 88 -10.48 10.19 12.34
CA ALA A 88 -10.77 9.19 11.30
C ALA A 88 -10.48 9.72 9.89
N THR A 89 -10.82 10.99 9.63
CA THR A 89 -10.53 11.65 8.35
C THR A 89 -9.02 11.78 8.14
N LEU A 90 -8.28 12.24 9.15
CA LEU A 90 -6.81 12.33 9.10
C LEU A 90 -6.14 10.98 8.87
N MET A 91 -6.65 9.90 9.49
CA MET A 91 -6.17 8.53 9.24
C MET A 91 -6.38 8.07 7.80
N THR A 92 -7.48 8.51 7.18
CA THR A 92 -7.87 8.09 5.84
C THR A 92 -7.08 8.80 4.73
N ILE A 93 -6.69 10.06 4.95
CA ILE A 93 -6.03 10.90 3.93
C ILE A 93 -4.81 10.21 3.28
N PRO A 94 -3.83 9.66 4.01
CA PRO A 94 -2.62 9.10 3.39
C PRO A 94 -2.90 7.88 2.52
N VAL A 95 -3.79 7.00 2.97
CA VAL A 95 -4.23 5.83 2.20
C VAL A 95 -4.98 6.27 0.95
N ALA A 96 -5.85 7.27 1.06
CA ALA A 96 -6.57 7.84 -0.07
C ALA A 96 -5.61 8.48 -1.10
N VAL A 97 -4.61 9.26 -0.65
CA VAL A 97 -3.61 9.87 -1.51
C VAL A 97 -2.85 8.81 -2.31
N ILE A 98 -2.39 7.74 -1.63
CA ILE A 98 -1.72 6.63 -2.29
C ILE A 98 -2.64 5.93 -3.29
N PHE A 99 -3.88 5.67 -2.90
CA PHE A 99 -4.88 5.09 -3.79
C PHE A 99 -5.06 5.93 -5.06
N PHE A 100 -5.24 7.25 -4.95
CA PHE A 100 -5.43 8.13 -6.11
C PHE A 100 -4.19 8.21 -7.02
N ILE A 101 -2.99 8.17 -6.45
CA ILE A 101 -1.73 8.12 -7.23
C ILE A 101 -1.68 6.84 -8.08
N PHE A 102 -2.09 5.71 -7.53
CA PHE A 102 -1.97 4.40 -8.18
C PHE A 102 -3.21 3.99 -9.00
N GLN A 103 -4.39 4.55 -8.72
CA GLN A 103 -5.65 4.36 -9.45
C GLN A 103 -5.44 4.46 -10.97
N LYS A 104 -4.75 5.52 -11.43
CA LYS A 104 -4.53 5.77 -12.85
C LYS A 104 -3.65 4.70 -13.53
N ARG A 105 -2.73 4.07 -12.78
CA ARG A 105 -1.84 3.01 -13.31
C ARG A 105 -2.52 1.65 -13.37
N ILE A 106 -3.40 1.37 -12.41
CA ILE A 106 -4.18 0.12 -12.39
C ILE A 106 -5.16 0.11 -13.58
N MET A 107 -5.89 1.21 -13.81
CA MET A 107 -6.87 1.31 -14.90
C MET A 107 -6.26 1.17 -16.30
N ASN A 108 -5.05 1.72 -16.53
CA ASN A 108 -4.41 1.68 -17.85
C ASN A 108 -3.86 0.30 -18.23
N THR A 109 -3.66 -0.61 -17.28
CA THR A 109 -3.06 -1.93 -17.57
C THR A 109 -4.10 -2.96 -18.02
N THR A 110 -5.36 -2.82 -17.60
CA THR A 110 -6.44 -3.76 -17.95
C THR A 110 -6.84 -3.67 -19.43
N GLY A 111 -6.63 -2.53 -20.10
CA GLY A 111 -6.96 -2.36 -21.52
C GLY A 111 -5.91 -2.85 -22.52
N GLY A 112 -4.71 -3.26 -22.06
CA GLY A 112 -3.61 -3.69 -22.93
C GLY A 112 -3.32 -5.19 -22.92
N ALA A 113 -3.93 -5.94 -22.00
CA ALA A 113 -3.63 -7.36 -21.79
C ALA A 113 -4.41 -8.31 -22.72
N VAL A 114 -5.48 -7.83 -23.36
CA VAL A 114 -6.22 -8.57 -24.40
C VAL A 114 -6.56 -7.58 -25.51
N LYS A 115 -5.79 -7.62 -26.60
CA LYS A 115 -6.32 -7.25 -27.91
C LYS A 115 -6.95 -8.55 -28.42
N ASP A 116 -8.27 -8.64 -28.36
CA ASP A 116 -8.98 -9.36 -29.41
C ASP A 116 -8.80 -8.58 -30.73
#